data_AF-A0AAV9Z2R0-F1
#
_entry.id   AF-A0AAV9Z2R0-F1
#
_cell.length_a   1.000
_cell.length_b   1.000
_cell.length_c   1.000
_cell.angle_alpha   90.00
_cell.angle_beta   90.00
_cell.angle_gamma   90.00
#
_symmetry.space_group_name_H-M   'P 1'
#
loop_
_entity.id
_entity.type
_entity.pdbx_description
1 polymer ?
#
loop_
_entity_poly.entity_id
_entity_poly.type
_entity_poly.pdbx_seq_one_letter_code
_entity_poly.pdbx_strand_id
1 'polypeptide(L)'
;MTNRIFGHAELIAIRHDATKEVSVYIRAMADAVKKLTAMNVAINETYHKDLLLINLHPSFSAVRTVLLARATEPTLKEVTDLLTASSGDPGIKQEDDGFSPLAFLARGLPHPPPCTALAAKSSSPLTGTISADGFSQDSQGYRWCDPTSSNCHRCGRTGHIAHKCMHTMPAFVKDWINSNVRAPQS
;
A
#
# COMPACT_ATOMS: atom_id res chain seq x y z
N MET A 1 32.84 -20.43 16.54
CA MET A 1 31.95 -21.61 16.46
C MET A 1 30.58 -21.12 16.06
N THR A 2 30.21 -21.27 14.79
CA THR A 2 28.88 -20.86 14.32
C THR A 2 27.91 -21.98 14.64
N ASN A 3 27.04 -21.78 15.62
CA ASN A 3 26.02 -22.77 15.96
C ASN A 3 24.89 -22.72 14.93
N ARG A 4 24.23 -23.86 14.67
CA ARG A 4 23.05 -23.93 13.79
C ARG A 4 22.02 -22.83 14.10
N ILE A 5 21.70 -22.66 15.38
CA ILE A 5 20.71 -21.66 15.84
C ILE A 5 21.16 -20.23 15.46
N PHE A 6 22.45 -19.95 15.62
CA PHE A 6 23.03 -18.66 15.24
C PHE A 6 22.97 -18.42 13.73
N GLY A 7 23.22 -19.45 12.92
CA GLY A 7 23.08 -19.36 11.46
C GLY A 7 21.64 -19.08 11.01
N HIS A 8 20.64 -19.69 11.65
CA HIS A 8 19.22 -19.37 11.37
C HIS A 8 18.88 -17.94 11.79
N ALA A 9 19.39 -17.47 12.93
CA ALA A 9 19.18 -16.10 13.36
C ALA A 9 19.82 -15.09 12.38
N GLU A 10 21.02 -15.38 11.88
CA GLU A 10 21.70 -14.57 10.86
C GLU A 10 20.87 -14.52 9.57
N LEU A 11 20.34 -15.66 9.10
CA LEU A 11 19.48 -15.71 7.91
C LEU A 11 18.19 -14.87 8.07
N ILE A 12 17.52 -14.99 9.22
CA ILE A 12 16.26 -14.25 9.49
C ILE A 12 16.52 -12.73 9.61
N ALA A 13 17.69 -12.34 10.11
CA ALA A 13 18.06 -10.94 10.28
C ALA A 13 18.41 -10.22 8.97
N ILE A 14 18.67 -10.95 7.87
CA ILE A 14 18.96 -10.35 6.57
C ILE A 14 17.67 -9.72 6.01
N ARG A 15 17.66 -8.39 5.91
CA ARG A 15 16.56 -7.60 5.36
C ARG A 15 17.02 -6.85 4.12
N HIS A 16 16.12 -6.72 3.15
CA HIS A 16 16.41 -5.95 1.94
C HIS A 16 16.43 -4.46 2.25
N ASP A 17 17.47 -3.79 1.79
CA ASP A 17 17.67 -2.35 1.88
C ASP A 17 17.42 -1.74 0.50
N ALA A 18 16.46 -0.82 0.38
CA ALA A 18 16.09 -0.22 -0.91
C ALA A 18 17.19 0.66 -1.52
N THR A 19 18.18 1.09 -0.73
CA THR A 19 19.31 1.86 -1.28
C THR A 19 20.33 0.96 -1.98
N LYS A 20 20.17 -0.37 -1.91
CA LYS A 20 21.05 -1.36 -2.52
C LYS A 20 20.28 -2.15 -3.56
N GLU A 21 21.00 -2.66 -4.55
CA GLU A 21 20.42 -3.52 -5.59
C GLU A 21 19.91 -4.82 -4.97
N VAL A 22 18.75 -5.30 -5.42
CA VAL A 22 18.12 -6.53 -4.91
C VAL A 22 19.05 -7.75 -5.07
N SER A 23 19.88 -7.75 -6.11
CA SER A 23 20.87 -8.80 -6.38
C SER A 23 21.86 -8.99 -5.23
N VAL A 24 22.22 -7.92 -4.52
CA VAL A 24 23.11 -7.98 -3.34
C VAL A 24 22.43 -8.72 -2.19
N TYR A 25 21.14 -8.46 -1.99
CA TYR A 25 20.33 -9.14 -0.98
C TYR A 25 20.07 -10.60 -1.31
N ILE A 26 19.71 -10.91 -2.57
CA ILE A 26 19.53 -12.28 -3.03
C ILE A 26 20.83 -13.08 -2.82
N ARG A 27 21.98 -12.49 -3.14
CA ARG A 27 23.29 -13.12 -2.91
C ARG A 27 23.57 -13.34 -1.42
N ALA A 28 23.31 -12.35 -0.57
CA ALA A 28 23.50 -12.47 0.87
C ALA A 28 22.64 -13.60 1.48
N MET A 29 21.37 -13.72 1.04
CA MET A 29 20.47 -14.80 1.43
C MET A 29 21.01 -16.17 0.97
N ALA A 30 21.51 -16.27 -0.27
CA ALA A 30 22.09 -17.50 -0.81
C ALA A 30 23.38 -17.91 -0.05
N ASP A 31 24.24 -16.95 0.29
CA ASP A 31 25.45 -17.22 1.07
C ASP A 31 25.13 -17.70 2.49
N ALA A 32 24.12 -17.11 3.14
CA ALA A 32 23.66 -17.55 4.46
C ALA A 32 23.08 -18.98 4.42
N VAL A 33 22.33 -19.32 3.39
CA VAL A 33 21.84 -20.69 3.16
C VAL A 33 23.00 -21.64 2.92
N LYS A 34 23.98 -21.26 2.10
CA LYS A 34 25.18 -22.06 1.83
C LYS A 34 25.99 -22.32 3.11
N LYS A 35 26.12 -21.33 3.99
CA LYS A 35 26.74 -21.49 5.33
C LYS A 35 25.98 -22.53 6.17
N LEU A 36 24.64 -22.50 6.15
CA LEU A 36 23.80 -23.46 6.88
C LEU A 36 23.88 -24.88 6.28
N THR A 37 23.92 -25.00 4.95
CA THR A 37 24.14 -26.28 4.26
C THR A 37 25.52 -26.87 4.55
N ALA A 38 26.56 -26.04 4.65
CA ALA A 38 27.90 -26.47 5.07
C ALA A 38 27.92 -27.03 6.50
N MET A 39 26.96 -26.64 7.34
CA MET A 39 26.73 -27.19 8.69
C MET A 39 25.76 -28.39 8.71
N ASN A 40 25.48 -28.98 7.53
CA ASN A 40 24.60 -30.14 7.35
C ASN A 40 23.13 -29.88 7.70
N VAL A 41 22.68 -28.62 7.54
CA VAL A 41 21.29 -28.21 7.75
C VAL A 41 20.65 -27.95 6.39
N ALA A 42 19.76 -28.85 5.98
CA ALA A 42 18.98 -28.67 4.76
C ALA A 42 17.87 -27.63 4.98
N ILE A 43 17.89 -26.55 4.20
CA ILE A 43 16.84 -25.53 4.20
C ILE A 43 15.89 -25.84 3.05
N ASN A 44 14.59 -25.92 3.36
CA ASN A 44 13.57 -26.12 2.34
C ASN A 44 13.48 -24.90 1.40
N GLU A 45 13.29 -25.16 0.11
CA GLU A 45 13.15 -24.12 -0.91
C GLU A 45 11.96 -23.19 -0.62
N THR A 46 10.84 -23.76 -0.15
CA THR A 46 9.65 -23.02 0.30
C THR A 46 9.99 -22.04 1.41
N TYR A 47 10.73 -22.50 2.43
CA TYR A 47 11.14 -21.66 3.55
C TYR A 47 12.09 -20.53 3.12
N HIS A 48 13.00 -20.80 2.20
CA HIS A 48 13.88 -19.77 1.64
C HIS A 48 13.08 -18.70 0.90
N LYS A 49 12.12 -19.11 0.05
CA LYS A 49 11.27 -18.20 -0.71
C LYS A 49 10.41 -17.33 0.22
N ASP A 50 9.80 -17.93 1.23
CA ASP A 50 8.97 -17.21 2.19
C ASP A 50 9.78 -16.15 2.93
N LEU A 51 10.98 -16.51 3.43
CA LEU A 51 11.88 -15.54 4.05
C LEU A 51 12.27 -14.42 3.08
N LEU A 52 12.55 -14.76 1.82
CA LEU A 52 12.95 -13.79 0.82
C LEU A 52 11.84 -12.75 0.58
N LEU A 53 10.58 -13.17 0.57
CA LEU A 53 9.40 -12.29 0.42
C LEU A 53 9.00 -11.54 1.69
N ILE A 54 9.18 -12.16 2.87
CA ILE A 54 8.88 -11.55 4.18
C ILE A 54 9.87 -10.42 4.47
N ASN A 55 11.15 -10.64 4.20
CA ASN A 55 12.22 -9.68 4.48
C ASN A 55 12.49 -8.70 3.32
N LEU A 56 11.68 -8.75 2.27
CA LEU A 56 11.75 -7.82 1.15
C LEU A 56 11.27 -6.42 1.55
N HIS A 57 11.90 -5.39 0.99
CA HIS A 57 11.56 -4.01 1.30
C HIS A 57 10.16 -3.64 0.77
N PRO A 58 9.37 -2.79 1.47
CA PRO A 58 8.04 -2.39 1.03
C PRO A 58 7.95 -1.73 -0.35
N SER A 59 9.04 -1.13 -0.85
CA SER A 59 9.11 -0.59 -2.21
C SER A 59 8.86 -1.65 -3.30
N PHE A 60 9.11 -2.92 -3.01
CA PHE A 60 8.83 -4.04 -3.90
C PHE A 60 7.48 -4.71 -3.60
N SER A 61 6.58 -4.03 -2.88
CA SER A 61 5.24 -4.54 -2.54
C SER A 61 4.39 -4.87 -3.77
N ALA A 62 4.56 -4.15 -4.88
CA ALA A 62 3.92 -4.45 -6.16
C ALA A 62 4.34 -5.84 -6.68
N VAL A 63 5.65 -6.13 -6.69
CA VAL A 63 6.20 -7.42 -7.11
C VAL A 63 5.72 -8.54 -6.18
N ARG A 64 5.69 -8.30 -4.87
CA ARG A 64 5.15 -9.25 -3.89
C ARG A 64 3.68 -9.56 -4.15
N THR A 65 2.88 -8.54 -4.46
CA THR A 65 1.45 -8.72 -4.77
C THR A 65 1.25 -9.53 -6.05
N VAL A 66 2.03 -9.27 -7.10
CA VAL A 66 2.00 -10.04 -8.34
C VAL A 66 2.36 -11.51 -8.07
N LEU A 67 3.40 -11.76 -7.28
CA LEU A 67 3.82 -13.13 -6.93
C LEU A 67 2.75 -13.88 -6.12
N LEU A 68 2.12 -13.22 -5.14
CA LEU A 68 1.09 -13.82 -4.30
C LEU A 68 -0.25 -14.02 -5.02
N ALA A 69 -0.52 -13.23 -6.06
CA ALA A 69 -1.76 -13.34 -6.84
C ALA A 69 -1.72 -14.46 -7.91
N ARG A 70 -0.58 -15.11 -8.14
CA ARG A 70 -0.47 -16.22 -9.10
C ARG A 70 -1.23 -17.45 -8.58
N ALA A 71 -1.93 -18.14 -9.48
CA ALA A 71 -2.66 -19.37 -9.16
C ALA A 71 -1.73 -20.58 -8.90
N THR A 72 -0.51 -20.51 -9.41
CA THR A 72 0.51 -21.56 -9.25
C THR A 72 1.64 -21.04 -8.38
N GLU A 73 2.11 -21.88 -7.46
CA GLU A 73 3.20 -21.53 -6.55
C GLU A 73 4.51 -21.30 -7.35
N PRO A 74 5.11 -20.09 -7.30
CA PRO A 74 6.30 -19.79 -8.08
C PRO A 74 7.55 -20.46 -7.49
N THR A 75 8.43 -20.90 -8.36
CA THR A 75 9.73 -21.49 -8.01
C THR A 75 10.71 -20.41 -7.54
N LEU A 76 11.75 -20.80 -6.79
CA LEU A 76 12.75 -19.86 -6.28
C LEU A 76 13.50 -19.12 -7.40
N LYS A 77 13.71 -19.78 -8.55
CA LYS A 77 14.32 -19.17 -9.73
C LYS A 77 13.41 -18.11 -10.36
N GLU A 78 12.12 -18.37 -10.49
CA GLU A 78 11.19 -17.37 -11.03
C GLU A 78 11.06 -16.15 -10.12
N VAL A 79 11.06 -16.35 -8.80
CA VAL A 79 11.01 -15.24 -7.83
C VAL A 79 12.26 -14.37 -7.92
N THR A 80 13.45 -14.99 -7.97
CA THR A 80 14.71 -14.26 -8.08
C THR A 80 14.85 -13.54 -9.43
N ASP A 81 14.43 -14.17 -10.52
CA ASP A 81 14.41 -13.57 -11.86
C ASP A 81 13.47 -12.36 -11.90
N LEU A 82 12.25 -12.49 -11.40
CA LEU A 82 11.27 -11.39 -11.37
C LEU A 82 11.74 -10.22 -10.51
N LEU A 83 12.35 -10.48 -9.35
CA LEU A 83 12.91 -9.44 -8.49
C LEU A 83 14.07 -8.71 -9.18
N THR A 84 14.95 -9.45 -9.85
CA THR A 84 16.09 -8.89 -10.59
C THR A 84 15.61 -8.07 -11.79
N ALA A 85 14.65 -8.58 -12.56
CA ALA A 85 14.03 -7.88 -13.68
C ALA A 85 13.32 -6.60 -13.24
N SER A 86 12.63 -6.63 -12.10
CA SER A 86 11.96 -5.46 -11.52
C SER A 86 12.92 -4.42 -10.93
N SER A 87 14.19 -4.79 -10.74
CA SER A 87 15.25 -3.87 -10.29
C SER A 87 15.97 -3.16 -11.45
N GLY A 88 15.76 -3.63 -12.69
CA GLY A 88 16.34 -3.07 -13.90
C GLY A 88 15.54 -1.94 -14.55
N ASP A 89 14.37 -1.59 -13.99
CA ASP A 89 13.58 -0.45 -14.45
C ASP A 89 13.96 0.79 -13.62
N PRO A 90 14.69 1.77 -14.15
CA PRO A 90 14.82 3.10 -13.55
C PRO A 90 13.51 3.88 -13.69
N GLY A 91 12.38 3.26 -13.37
CA GLY A 91 11.04 3.84 -13.30
C GLY A 91 10.48 3.85 -11.89
N ILE A 92 11.30 3.61 -10.86
CA ILE A 92 11.06 4.25 -9.56
C ILE A 92 11.35 5.73 -9.75
N LYS A 93 10.39 6.42 -10.37
CA LYS A 93 10.17 7.82 -10.05
C LYS A 93 10.04 7.85 -8.54
N GLN A 94 11.02 8.47 -7.91
CA GLN A 94 10.78 9.26 -6.73
C GLN A 94 9.45 9.98 -6.94
N GLU A 95 8.38 9.48 -6.33
CA GLU A 95 7.17 10.25 -6.11
C GLU A 95 7.51 11.25 -5.00
N ASP A 96 8.27 12.26 -5.43
CA ASP A 96 8.04 13.63 -4.99
C ASP A 96 6.61 14.00 -5.35
N ASP A 97 5.95 14.66 -4.42
CA ASP A 97 4.62 15.22 -4.52
C ASP A 97 4.29 15.77 -5.93
N GLY A 98 3.30 15.12 -6.56
CA GLY A 98 2.49 15.75 -7.60
C GLY A 98 2.77 15.32 -9.03
N PHE A 99 1.88 14.47 -9.58
CA PHE A 99 1.42 14.70 -10.95
C PHE A 99 0.05 14.08 -11.23
N SER A 100 -0.82 14.93 -11.77
CA SER A 100 -2.22 14.74 -12.12
C SER A 100 -2.44 13.76 -13.28
N PRO A 101 -3.52 12.94 -13.26
CA PRO A 101 -3.97 12.19 -14.43
C PRO A 101 -5.11 12.94 -15.13
N LEU A 102 -4.80 14.01 -15.86
CA LEU A 102 -5.70 14.55 -16.89
C LEU A 102 -4.91 14.98 -18.11
N ALA A 103 -4.54 14.01 -18.94
CA ALA A 103 -4.06 14.27 -20.29
C ALA A 103 -4.37 13.07 -21.20
N PHE A 104 -5.62 12.62 -21.23
CA PHE A 104 -6.11 11.84 -22.36
C PHE A 104 -7.61 12.10 -22.53
N LEU A 105 -7.98 12.57 -23.73
CA LEU A 105 -9.33 12.82 -24.27
C LEU A 105 -9.96 14.19 -23.99
N ALA A 106 -9.76 15.15 -24.91
CA ALA A 106 -10.84 16.04 -25.39
C ALA A 106 -10.38 16.87 -26.61
N ARG A 107 -10.70 16.41 -27.82
CA ARG A 107 -10.92 17.30 -28.98
C ARG A 107 -12.39 17.74 -28.92
N GLY A 108 -12.63 19.07 -28.90
CA GLY A 108 -13.89 19.68 -29.37
C GLY A 108 -14.77 20.42 -28.34
N LEU A 109 -14.57 21.76 -28.26
CA LEU A 109 -15.56 22.88 -28.20
C LEU A 109 -16.70 22.91 -27.12
N PRO A 110 -17.38 24.06 -26.85
CA PRO A 110 -16.98 25.46 -26.71
C PRO A 110 -17.48 26.09 -25.36
N HIS A 111 -17.29 27.41 -25.21
CA HIS A 111 -17.39 28.33 -24.05
C HIS A 111 -18.86 28.64 -23.53
N PRO A 112 -19.10 29.61 -22.60
CA PRO A 112 -19.52 29.55 -21.17
C PRO A 112 -21.01 30.01 -20.93
N PRO A 113 -21.58 30.46 -19.74
CA PRO A 113 -21.16 31.62 -18.91
C PRO A 113 -21.57 31.51 -17.38
N PRO A 114 -21.81 32.58 -16.57
CA PRO A 114 -21.04 32.89 -15.35
C PRO A 114 -21.90 32.89 -14.05
N CYS A 115 -21.28 33.07 -12.88
CA CYS A 115 -21.80 33.92 -11.77
C CYS A 115 -20.87 33.89 -10.54
N THR A 116 -20.14 35.00 -10.39
CA THR A 116 -19.90 35.78 -9.15
C THR A 116 -20.22 35.15 -7.78
N ALA A 117 -19.26 35.14 -6.86
CA ALA A 117 -19.17 36.14 -5.78
C ALA A 117 -17.98 35.86 -4.83
N LEU A 118 -17.45 36.94 -4.29
CA LEU A 118 -16.32 37.06 -3.36
C LEU A 118 -16.61 36.47 -1.97
N ALA A 119 -15.57 36.03 -1.25
CA ALA A 119 -15.14 36.67 0.00
C ALA A 119 -13.87 35.98 0.57
N ALA A 120 -12.95 36.82 1.03
CA ALA A 120 -11.69 36.45 1.66
C ALA A 120 -11.81 36.38 3.20
N LYS A 121 -10.79 35.76 3.82
CA LYS A 121 -10.47 35.65 5.26
C LYS A 121 -11.38 34.67 6.02
N SER A 122 -10.91 33.81 6.92
CA SER A 122 -9.77 33.87 7.83
C SER A 122 -9.48 32.46 8.40
N SER A 123 -8.30 32.32 8.97
CA SER A 123 -7.67 31.16 9.61
C SER A 123 -8.50 30.42 10.70
N SER A 124 -8.16 29.14 10.88
CA SER A 124 -8.36 28.24 12.05
C SER A 124 -9.46 27.15 11.91
N PRO A 125 -9.43 26.09 12.75
CA PRO A 125 -9.02 24.73 12.43
C PRO A 125 -10.17 23.81 11.99
N LEU A 126 -9.82 22.77 11.22
CA LEU A 126 -10.66 21.69 10.72
C LEU A 126 -11.59 21.12 11.81
N THR A 127 -12.86 21.53 11.78
CA THR A 127 -13.93 20.95 12.60
C THR A 127 -14.91 20.28 11.64
N GLY A 128 -14.79 18.95 11.48
CA GLY A 128 -15.82 18.15 10.82
C GLY A 128 -17.01 18.03 11.77
N THR A 129 -18.21 18.34 11.29
CA THR A 129 -19.44 18.25 12.09
C THR A 129 -20.05 16.86 11.91
N ILE A 130 -20.30 16.16 13.01
CA ILE A 130 -21.05 14.90 12.99
C ILE A 130 -22.53 15.28 12.99
N SER A 131 -23.23 14.99 11.88
CA SER A 131 -24.66 15.26 11.77
C SER A 131 -25.46 14.31 12.65
N ALA A 132 -26.61 14.78 13.16
CA ALA A 132 -27.51 14.02 14.03
C ALA A 132 -27.99 12.68 13.42
N ASP A 133 -27.92 12.54 12.09
CA ASP A 133 -28.23 11.31 11.35
C ASP A 133 -27.16 10.21 11.49
N GLY A 134 -26.11 10.41 12.30
CA GLY A 134 -25.07 9.41 12.51
C GLY A 134 -24.09 9.30 11.35
N PHE A 135 -23.99 10.32 10.49
CA PHE A 135 -23.04 10.38 9.38
C PHE A 135 -22.09 11.56 9.54
N SER A 136 -20.81 11.32 9.26
CA SER A 136 -19.79 12.39 9.26
C SER A 136 -19.66 12.97 7.86
N GLN A 137 -19.98 14.26 7.71
CA GLN A 137 -19.68 15.02 6.50
C GLN A 137 -18.42 15.85 6.73
N ASP A 138 -17.48 15.80 5.78
CA ASP A 138 -16.32 16.69 5.84
C ASP A 138 -16.56 17.99 5.04
N SER A 139 -15.65 18.95 5.22
CA SER A 139 -15.65 20.24 4.52
C SER A 139 -15.41 20.11 3.01
N GLN A 140 -15.05 18.94 2.51
CA GLN A 140 -14.88 18.64 1.09
C GLN A 140 -16.13 17.97 0.48
N GLY A 141 -17.20 17.85 1.26
CA GLY A 141 -18.48 17.31 0.84
C GLY A 141 -18.53 15.77 0.77
N TYR A 142 -17.54 15.06 1.32
CA TYR A 142 -17.62 13.60 1.42
C TYR A 142 -18.58 13.20 2.55
N ARG A 143 -19.41 12.20 2.26
CA ARG A 143 -20.34 11.59 3.23
C ARG A 143 -19.78 10.23 3.60
N TRP A 144 -19.15 10.15 4.77
CA TRP A 144 -18.43 8.96 5.19
C TRP A 144 -19.37 7.93 5.82
N CYS A 145 -19.19 6.66 5.46
CA CYS A 145 -19.91 5.53 6.04
C CYS A 145 -21.45 5.60 5.94
N ASP A 146 -21.97 6.04 4.79
CA ASP A 146 -23.41 6.09 4.53
C ASP A 146 -23.89 4.89 3.67
N PRO A 147 -24.52 3.86 4.28
CA PRO A 147 -25.06 2.71 3.55
C PRO A 147 -26.42 2.98 2.90
N THR A 148 -27.05 4.13 3.18
CA THR A 148 -28.36 4.48 2.61
C THR A 148 -28.23 5.13 1.23
N SER A 149 -27.04 5.68 0.92
CA SER A 149 -26.74 6.23 -0.39
C SER A 149 -26.42 5.13 -1.40
N SER A 150 -26.90 5.27 -2.64
CA SER A 150 -26.50 4.43 -3.78
C SER A 150 -25.08 4.71 -4.29
N ASN A 151 -24.39 5.65 -3.64
CA ASN A 151 -23.03 6.05 -3.96
C ASN A 151 -22.02 5.14 -3.23
N CYS A 152 -20.73 5.42 -3.36
CA CYS A 152 -19.72 4.71 -2.57
C CYS A 152 -20.02 4.82 -1.08
N HIS A 153 -20.35 3.70 -0.41
CA HIS A 153 -20.68 3.72 1.03
C HIS A 153 -19.53 4.22 1.92
N ARG A 154 -18.29 4.22 1.40
CA ARG A 154 -17.13 4.70 2.15
C ARG A 154 -17.02 6.22 2.14
N CYS A 155 -17.19 6.89 0.99
CA CYS A 155 -16.91 8.32 0.82
C CYS A 155 -18.09 9.15 0.27
N GLY A 156 -19.18 8.50 -0.15
CA GLY A 156 -20.40 9.13 -0.64
C GLY A 156 -20.35 9.63 -2.09
N ARG A 157 -19.25 9.42 -2.84
CA ARG A 157 -19.12 9.84 -4.24
C ARG A 157 -19.58 8.75 -5.23
N THR A 158 -20.10 9.18 -6.37
CA THR A 158 -20.49 8.32 -7.49
C THR A 158 -19.27 7.82 -8.28
N GLY A 159 -19.48 6.83 -9.14
CA GLY A 159 -18.45 6.33 -10.06
C GLY A 159 -17.56 5.21 -9.51
N HIS A 160 -17.74 4.79 -8.25
CA HIS A 160 -17.06 3.63 -7.68
C HIS A 160 -17.83 3.03 -6.50
N ILE A 161 -17.48 1.78 -6.15
CA ILE A 161 -17.97 1.07 -4.97
C ILE A 161 -16.97 1.16 -3.81
N ALA A 162 -17.40 0.88 -2.58
CA ALA A 162 -16.58 1.02 -1.37
C ALA A 162 -15.22 0.29 -1.45
N HIS A 163 -15.20 -0.93 -2.02
CA HIS A 163 -13.96 -1.71 -2.18
C HIS A 163 -12.95 -1.06 -3.16
N LYS A 164 -13.43 -0.26 -4.12
CA LYS A 164 -12.60 0.48 -5.10
C LYS A 164 -12.37 1.94 -4.70
N CYS A 165 -12.73 2.33 -3.48
CA CYS A 165 -12.58 3.70 -3.03
C CYS A 165 -11.12 4.02 -2.72
N MET A 166 -10.57 4.98 -3.48
CA MET A 166 -9.19 5.46 -3.32
C MET A 166 -9.08 6.63 -2.35
N HIS A 167 -10.20 7.15 -1.84
CA HIS A 167 -10.19 8.28 -0.91
C HIS A 167 -9.79 7.83 0.50
N THR A 168 -8.78 8.49 1.05
CA THR A 168 -8.31 8.26 2.42
C THR A 168 -9.30 8.84 3.41
N MET A 169 -9.78 7.99 4.33
CA MET A 169 -10.68 8.41 5.40
C MET A 169 -9.97 9.33 6.40
N PRO A 170 -10.52 10.52 6.71
CA PRO A 170 -9.96 11.45 7.68
C PRO A 170 -9.85 10.84 9.08
N ALA A 171 -8.89 11.34 9.87
CA ALA A 171 -8.63 10.84 11.22
C ALA A 171 -9.87 10.95 12.13
N PHE A 172 -10.55 12.10 12.14
CA PHE A 172 -11.73 12.32 12.97
C PHE A 172 -12.88 11.34 12.68
N VAL A 173 -13.03 10.91 11.40
CA VAL A 173 -14.02 9.91 11.00
C VAL A 173 -13.64 8.53 11.53
N LYS A 174 -12.34 8.17 11.45
CA LYS A 174 -11.84 6.91 12.03
C LYS A 174 -12.05 6.86 13.53
N ASP A 175 -11.75 7.96 14.22
CA ASP A 175 -11.94 8.08 15.67
C ASP A 175 -13.41 7.99 16.05
N TRP A 176 -14.30 8.61 15.27
CA TRP A 176 -15.75 8.46 15.46
C TRP A 176 -16.21 7.00 15.28
N ILE A 177 -15.82 6.30 14.21
CA ILE A 177 -16.17 4.89 14.00
C ILE A 177 -15.68 4.03 15.17
N ASN A 178 -14.42 4.22 15.58
CA ASN A 178 -13.82 3.46 16.68
C ASN A 178 -14.49 3.76 18.04
N SER A 179 -15.06 4.96 18.20
CA SER A 179 -15.83 5.34 19.39
C SER A 179 -17.24 4.77 19.34
N ASN A 180 -17.89 4.74 18.17
CA ASN A 180 -19.23 4.21 17.99
C ASN A 180 -19.29 2.67 18.09
N VAL A 181 -18.22 1.96 17.68
CA VAL A 181 -18.10 0.50 17.84
C VAL A 181 -18.03 0.07 19.32
N ARG A 182 -17.69 0.98 20.24
CA ARG A 182 -17.57 0.69 21.68
C ARG A 182 -18.82 0.97 22.50
N ALA A 183 -19.88 1.51 21.90
CA ALA A 183 -21.16 1.66 22.61
C ALA A 183 -21.86 0.27 22.63
N PRO A 184 -22.02 -0.39 23.79
CA PRO A 184 -22.90 -1.55 23.86
C PRO A 184 -24.30 -1.07 23.52
N GLN A 185 -24.92 -1.69 22.51
CA GLN A 185 -26.36 -1.54 22.32
C GLN A 185 -27.04 -2.28 23.48
N SER A 186 -27.50 -1.50 24.46
CA SER A 186 -28.40 -1.92 25.53
C SER A 186 -29.85 -1.86 25.05
#